data_AF-A0A1H0M5Q8-F1
#
_entry.id   AF-A0A1H0M5Q8-F1
#
_cell.length_a   1.000
_cell.length_b   1.000
_cell.length_c   1.000
_cell.angle_alpha   90.00
_cell.angle_beta   90.00
_cell.angle_gamma   90.00
#
_symmetry.space_group_name_H-M   'P 1'
#
loop_
_entity.id
_entity.type
_entity.pdbx_description
1 polymer ?
#
loop_
_entity_poly.entity_id
_entity_poly.type
_entity_poly.pdbx_seq_one_letter_code
_entity_poly.pdbx_strand_id
1 'polypeptide(L)'
;MLQRPDRIHRPQLAGALEVHPGGGCAYAMNRSHAVVHNGAHTVCAGGENSTVVFWLDTRTGEAAPVRFQPLQGLHAHCIAIAHGGRLLVAAIRQASAQRIPEAIRHCPAGFSIFRIGQDGCLQPLGHHAAEVGTGQIFWAGGCEGLPCDP
;
A
#
# COMPACT_ATOMS: atom_id res chain seq x y z
N MET A 1 -11.64 9.39 1.62
CA MET A 1 -11.83 9.72 3.05
C MET A 1 -10.60 10.39 3.65
N LEU A 2 -9.39 10.24 3.11
CA LEU A 2 -8.23 11.01 3.54
C LEU A 2 -7.81 12.05 2.51
N GLN A 3 -7.67 11.65 1.24
CA GLN A 3 -7.30 12.59 0.17
C GLN A 3 -8.51 13.35 -0.38
N ARG A 4 -9.67 12.70 -0.45
CA ARG A 4 -10.96 13.25 -0.91
C ARG A 4 -12.04 12.92 0.12
N PRO A 5 -12.15 13.70 1.21
CA PRO A 5 -13.18 13.46 2.23
C PRO A 5 -14.60 13.71 1.69
N ASP A 6 -14.74 14.52 0.65
CA ASP A 6 -15.99 14.84 -0.06
C ASP A 6 -16.52 13.70 -0.95
N ARG A 7 -15.68 12.73 -1.30
CA ARG A 7 -16.02 11.61 -2.21
C ARG A 7 -15.88 10.27 -1.51
N ILE A 8 -16.92 9.90 -0.79
CA ILE A 8 -16.95 8.66 -0.01
C ILE A 8 -17.36 7.50 -0.91
N HIS A 9 -16.42 6.59 -1.17
CA HIS A 9 -16.70 5.26 -1.71
C HIS A 9 -16.64 4.26 -0.57
N ARG A 10 -17.65 3.39 -0.44
CA ARG A 10 -17.68 2.37 0.62
C ARG A 10 -17.47 0.97 0.00
N PRO A 11 -16.70 0.08 0.65
CA PRO A 11 -15.95 0.32 1.90
C PRO A 11 -14.62 1.07 1.67
N GLN A 12 -14.35 2.08 2.50
CA GLN A 12 -13.03 2.69 2.67
C GLN A 12 -12.52 2.33 4.06
N LEU A 13 -11.33 1.76 4.14
CA LEU A 13 -10.79 1.15 5.36
C LEU A 13 -9.36 1.60 5.60
N ALA A 14 -8.97 1.67 6.88
CA ALA A 14 -7.58 1.64 7.26
C ALA A 14 -7.01 0.21 7.11
N GLY A 15 -5.70 0.08 6.98
CA GLY A 15 -4.98 -1.18 7.00
C GLY A 15 -3.78 -1.11 7.94
N ALA A 16 -2.77 -1.95 7.67
CA ALA A 16 -1.55 -1.99 8.45
C ALA A 16 -0.85 -0.62 8.54
N LEU A 17 -0.17 -0.42 9.66
CA LEU A 17 0.65 0.73 9.98
C LEU A 17 2.04 0.25 10.42
N GLU A 18 3.09 0.88 9.90
CA GLU A 18 4.48 0.61 10.27
C GLU A 18 5.19 1.93 10.57
N VAL A 19 6.01 1.95 11.63
CA VAL A 19 6.85 3.11 11.98
C VAL A 19 8.24 2.88 11.40
N HIS A 20 8.79 3.90 10.75
CA HIS A 20 10.16 3.86 10.25
C HIS A 20 11.12 3.57 11.41
N PRO A 21 12.16 2.71 11.26
CA PRO A 21 13.09 2.39 12.34
C PRO A 21 13.76 3.61 12.98
N GLY A 22 13.94 4.69 12.22
CA GLY A 22 14.43 5.98 12.71
C GLY A 22 13.41 6.84 13.47
N GLY A 23 12.17 6.38 13.67
CA GLY A 23 11.13 7.00 14.50
C GLY A 23 10.44 8.25 13.93
N GLY A 24 11.00 8.92 12.92
CA GLY A 24 10.47 10.19 12.40
C GLY A 24 9.25 10.08 11.46
N CYS A 25 8.89 8.88 11.00
CA CYS A 25 7.79 8.68 10.05
C CYS A 25 6.99 7.42 10.35
N ALA A 26 5.70 7.43 10.02
CA ALA A 26 4.85 6.24 9.95
C ALA A 26 4.18 6.11 8.58
N TYR A 27 3.90 4.87 8.20
CA TYR A 27 3.27 4.51 6.93
C TYR A 27 2.00 3.74 7.22
N ALA A 28 0.86 4.22 6.75
CA ALA A 28 -0.42 3.54 6.95
C ALA A 28 -1.10 3.21 5.61
N MET A 29 -1.69 2.03 5.51
CA MET A 29 -2.51 1.67 4.36
C MET A 29 -3.88 2.35 4.44
N ASN A 30 -4.24 3.06 3.39
CA ASN A 30 -5.59 3.56 3.14
C ASN A 30 -6.14 2.80 1.93
N ARG A 31 -7.15 1.96 2.14
CA ARG A 31 -7.55 0.95 1.15
C ARG A 31 -9.05 0.93 0.92
N SER A 32 -9.42 0.71 -0.33
CA SER A 32 -10.79 0.39 -0.76
C SER A 32 -10.76 -0.92 -1.52
N HIS A 33 -11.77 -1.76 -1.31
CA HIS A 33 -12.02 -2.94 -2.12
C HIS A 33 -13.42 -2.92 -2.73
N ALA A 34 -14.02 -1.73 -2.82
CA ALA A 34 -15.27 -1.53 -3.53
C ALA A 34 -15.09 -1.89 -5.00
N VAL A 35 -15.99 -2.72 -5.54
CA VAL A 35 -15.98 -3.16 -6.95
C VAL A 35 -17.36 -3.01 -7.57
N VAL A 36 -17.41 -2.85 -8.89
CA VAL A 36 -18.62 -2.79 -9.71
C VAL A 36 -18.46 -3.67 -10.95
N HIS A 37 -19.58 -4.14 -11.50
CA HIS A 37 -19.58 -4.86 -12.76
C HIS A 37 -19.40 -3.90 -13.94
N ASN A 38 -18.58 -4.31 -14.91
CA ASN A 38 -18.36 -3.63 -16.17
C ASN A 38 -18.29 -4.67 -17.30
N GLY A 39 -19.45 -4.98 -17.88
CA GLY A 39 -19.61 -6.10 -18.80
C GLY A 39 -19.28 -7.42 -18.11
N ALA A 40 -18.35 -8.20 -18.70
CA ALA A 40 -17.88 -9.46 -18.14
C ALA A 40 -16.85 -9.31 -17.00
N HIS A 41 -16.40 -8.07 -16.71
CA HIS A 41 -15.35 -7.82 -15.72
C HIS A 41 -15.92 -7.25 -14.41
N THR A 42 -15.23 -7.52 -13.31
CA THR A 42 -15.43 -6.83 -12.03
C THR A 42 -14.26 -5.89 -11.83
N VAL A 43 -14.55 -4.58 -11.71
CA VAL A 43 -13.52 -3.53 -11.65
C VAL A 43 -13.64 -2.67 -10.40
N CYS A 44 -12.56 -2.00 -9.99
CA CYS A 44 -12.57 -1.08 -8.87
C CYS A 44 -13.69 -0.03 -9.01
N ALA A 45 -14.52 0.12 -7.98
CA ALA A 45 -15.61 1.10 -7.93
C ALA A 45 -15.16 2.51 -7.54
N GLY A 46 -13.85 2.71 -7.38
CA GLY A 46 -13.25 3.92 -6.83
C GLY A 46 -12.88 3.80 -5.36
N GLY A 47 -12.74 4.94 -4.70
CA GLY A 47 -12.11 5.05 -3.39
C GLY A 47 -10.58 5.17 -3.49
N GLU A 48 -9.96 5.34 -2.34
CA GLU A 48 -8.52 5.58 -2.25
C GLU A 48 -7.80 4.26 -1.95
N ASN A 49 -6.76 3.97 -2.73
CA ASN A 49 -5.81 2.89 -2.47
C ASN A 49 -4.41 3.50 -2.49
N SER A 50 -3.91 3.84 -1.31
CA SER A 50 -2.65 4.53 -1.13
C SER A 50 -1.95 4.14 0.16
N THR A 51 -0.64 4.30 0.17
CA THR A 51 0.13 4.43 1.40
C THR A 51 0.12 5.89 1.82
N VAL A 52 -0.28 6.15 3.06
CA VAL A 52 -0.24 7.48 3.67
C VAL A 52 1.03 7.58 4.49
N VAL A 53 1.81 8.64 4.24
CA VAL A 53 3.03 8.96 5.00
C VAL A 53 2.67 10.00 6.05
N PHE A 54 2.96 9.70 7.31
CA PHE A 54 2.87 10.63 8.43
C PHE A 54 4.27 10.98 8.92
N TRP A 55 4.53 12.26 9.16
CA TRP A 55 5.64 12.67 9.99
C TRP A 55 5.22 12.61 11.46
N LEU A 56 6.14 12.14 12.29
CA LEU A 56 5.95 12.03 13.72
C LEU A 56 6.86 13.03 14.42
N ASP A 57 6.28 13.85 15.30
CA ASP A 57 7.07 14.54 16.32
C ASP A 57 7.59 13.47 17.31
N THR A 58 8.91 13.28 17.36
CA THR A 58 9.53 12.22 18.18
C THR A 58 9.48 12.49 19.68
N ARG A 59 9.16 13.72 20.09
CA ARG A 59 9.02 14.12 21.49
C ARG A 59 7.58 13.98 21.97
N THR A 60 6.59 14.28 21.12
CA THR A 60 5.16 14.25 21.51
C THR A 60 4.39 13.05 20.98
N GLY A 61 4.88 12.42 19.91
CA GLY A 61 4.17 11.38 19.18
C GLY A 61 3.08 11.91 18.24
N GLU A 62 2.91 13.23 18.12
CA GLU A 62 1.91 13.81 17.23
C GLU A 62 2.24 13.53 15.76
N ALA A 63 1.20 13.19 14.99
CA ALA A 63 1.32 12.80 13.59
C ALA A 63 0.69 13.84 12.66
N ALA A 64 1.43 14.25 11.62
CA ALA A 64 0.90 15.10 10.55
C ALA A 64 0.98 14.35 9.21
N PRO A 65 -0.13 14.25 8.43
CA PRO A 65 -0.09 13.62 7.12
C PRO A 65 0.71 14.48 6.16
N VAL A 66 1.68 13.87 5.48
CA VAL A 66 2.59 14.59 4.58
C VAL A 66 2.22 14.29 3.14
N ARG A 67 2.07 13.01 2.78
CA ARG A 67 1.89 12.59 1.39
C ARG A 67 1.04 11.32 1.27
N PHE A 68 0.40 11.19 0.11
CA PHE A 68 -0.31 9.99 -0.32
C PHE A 68 0.44 9.39 -1.50
N GLN A 69 0.87 8.13 -1.37
CA GLN A 69 1.49 7.38 -2.46
C GLN A 69 0.48 6.37 -3.01
N PRO A 70 -0.03 6.54 -4.24
CA PRO A 70 -0.95 5.58 -4.83
C PRO A 70 -0.35 4.17 -4.94
N LEU A 71 -1.16 3.16 -4.66
CA LEU A 71 -0.82 1.76 -4.87
C LEU A 71 -1.21 1.33 -6.29
N GLN A 72 -0.42 0.42 -6.85
CA GLN A 72 -0.81 -0.31 -8.06
C GLN A 72 -1.54 -1.58 -7.64
N GLY A 73 -2.87 -1.51 -7.60
CA GLY A 73 -3.74 -2.60 -7.16
C GLY A 73 -4.67 -2.20 -6.03
N LEU A 74 -5.43 -3.17 -5.54
CA LEU A 74 -6.41 -2.99 -4.47
C LEU A 74 -5.98 -3.69 -3.19
N HIS A 75 -6.49 -3.21 -2.05
CA HIS A 75 -6.58 -4.01 -0.83
C HIS A 75 -5.21 -4.48 -0.32
N ALA A 76 -4.23 -3.58 -0.22
CA ALA A 76 -3.01 -3.85 0.52
C ALA A 76 -3.32 -3.98 2.02
N HIS A 77 -3.09 -5.16 2.59
CA HIS A 77 -3.41 -5.42 4.01
C HIS A 77 -2.15 -5.52 4.88
N CYS A 78 -1.04 -5.96 4.31
CA CYS A 78 0.23 -6.11 5.00
C CYS A 78 1.24 -5.14 4.38
N ILE A 79 2.03 -4.50 5.24
CA ILE A 79 3.23 -3.77 4.84
C ILE A 79 4.40 -4.23 5.69
N ALA A 80 5.60 -4.10 5.16
CA ALA A 80 6.82 -4.29 5.90
C ALA A 80 7.85 -3.25 5.48
N ILE A 81 8.62 -2.77 6.44
CA ILE A 81 9.82 -1.99 6.18
C ILE A 81 11.01 -2.94 6.16
N ALA A 82 11.88 -2.79 5.17
CA ALA A 82 13.01 -3.69 4.96
C ALA A 82 14.29 -2.90 4.66
N HIS A 83 15.41 -3.62 4.73
CA HIS A 83 16.72 -3.14 4.31
C HIS A 83 17.16 -1.92 5.13
N GLY A 84 17.01 -2.02 6.46
CA GLY A 84 17.35 -0.98 7.43
C GLY A 84 16.55 0.31 7.28
N GLY A 85 15.29 0.23 6.85
CA GLY A 85 14.44 1.43 6.64
C GLY A 85 14.51 2.02 5.23
N ARG A 86 15.19 1.38 4.28
CA ARG A 86 15.33 1.93 2.92
C ARG A 86 14.21 1.54 1.98
N LEU A 87 13.45 0.48 2.29
CA LEU A 87 12.37 -0.02 1.46
C LEU A 87 11.07 -0.17 2.25
N LEU A 88 9.96 0.12 1.61
CA LEU A 88 8.63 -0.28 2.06
C LEU A 88 8.04 -1.24 1.04
N VAL A 89 7.52 -2.37 1.51
CA VAL A 89 6.86 -3.38 0.69
C VAL A 89 5.40 -3.47 1.12
N ALA A 90 4.48 -3.33 0.17
CA ALA A 90 3.04 -3.49 0.38
C ALA A 90 2.51 -4.73 -0.33
N ALA A 91 1.92 -5.65 0.42
CA ALA A 91 1.35 -6.88 -0.12
C ALA A 91 -0.07 -6.66 -0.63
N ILE A 92 -0.22 -6.68 -1.95
CA ILE A 92 -1.49 -6.62 -2.67
C ILE A 92 -2.15 -7.99 -2.58
N ARG A 93 -3.23 -8.08 -1.81
CA ARG A 93 -3.88 -9.34 -1.42
C ARG A 93 -4.33 -10.19 -2.60
N GLN A 94 -4.95 -9.58 -3.60
CA GLN A 94 -5.64 -10.28 -4.69
C GLN A 94 -5.51 -9.50 -5.99
N ALA A 95 -5.58 -10.22 -7.11
CA ALA A 95 -5.66 -9.61 -8.42
C ALA A 95 -6.97 -8.80 -8.52
N SER A 96 -6.90 -7.69 -9.23
CA SER A 96 -8.01 -6.76 -9.43
C SER A 96 -7.93 -6.15 -10.82
N ALA A 97 -8.94 -5.37 -11.19
CA ALA A 97 -8.97 -4.67 -12.46
C ALA A 97 -9.43 -3.23 -12.25
N GLN A 98 -8.75 -2.28 -12.87
CA GLN A 98 -9.08 -0.87 -12.79
C GLN A 98 -9.50 -0.33 -14.15
N ARG A 99 -10.60 0.42 -14.19
CA ARG A 99 -10.98 1.16 -15.38
C ARG A 99 -10.04 2.35 -15.57
N ILE A 100 -9.41 2.42 -16.74
CA ILE A 100 -8.68 3.58 -17.25
C ILE A 100 -9.48 4.18 -18.43
N PRO A 101 -9.20 5.41 -18.91
CA PRO A 101 -10.09 6.11 -19.85
C PRO A 101 -10.52 5.28 -21.07
N GLU A 102 -9.62 4.46 -21.61
CA GLU A 102 -9.85 3.72 -22.87
C GLU A 102 -9.74 2.19 -22.71
N ALA A 103 -9.51 1.68 -21.48
CA ALA A 103 -9.27 0.26 -21.28
C ALA A 103 -9.54 -0.20 -19.83
N ILE A 104 -9.43 -1.51 -19.63
CA ILE A 104 -9.37 -2.12 -18.30
C ILE A 104 -7.93 -2.56 -18.06
N ARG A 105 -7.31 -2.02 -17.01
CA ARG A 105 -5.98 -2.43 -16.57
C ARG A 105 -6.10 -3.56 -15.56
N HIS A 106 -5.48 -4.70 -15.86
CA HIS A 106 -5.30 -5.76 -14.88
C HIS A 106 -4.22 -5.38 -13.85
N CYS A 107 -4.50 -5.61 -12.57
CA CYS A 107 -3.62 -5.30 -11.45
C CYS A 107 -3.39 -6.59 -10.66
N PRO A 108 -2.24 -7.27 -10.81
CA PRO A 108 -1.99 -8.56 -10.17
C PRO A 108 -1.91 -8.44 -8.65
N ALA A 109 -2.11 -9.58 -7.97
CA ALA A 109 -1.67 -9.74 -6.58
C ALA A 109 -0.14 -9.76 -6.53
N GLY A 110 0.44 -9.49 -5.36
CA GLY A 110 1.88 -9.52 -5.19
C GLY A 110 2.40 -8.41 -4.29
N PHE A 111 3.58 -7.91 -4.57
CA PHE A 111 4.32 -7.00 -3.70
C PHE A 111 4.66 -5.71 -4.43
N SER A 112 4.02 -4.61 -4.04
CA SER A 112 4.43 -3.27 -4.48
C SER A 112 5.59 -2.79 -3.63
N ILE A 113 6.69 -2.40 -4.27
CA ILE A 113 7.94 -2.04 -3.62
C ILE A 113 8.19 -0.55 -3.81
N PHE A 114 8.52 0.12 -2.71
CA PHE A 114 8.82 1.55 -2.68
C PHE A 114 10.19 1.76 -2.04
N ARG A 115 10.97 2.70 -2.59
CA ARG A 115 12.11 3.30 -1.90
C ARG A 115 11.59 4.31 -0.89
N ILE A 116 12.14 4.29 0.31
CA ILE A 116 11.95 5.33 1.31
C ILE A 116 13.04 6.38 1.12
N GLY A 117 12.64 7.61 0.82
CA GLY A 117 13.52 8.77 0.75
C GLY A 117 13.99 9.24 2.12
N GLN A 118 15.01 10.09 2.17
CA GLN A 118 15.49 10.67 3.43
C GLN A 118 14.44 11.56 4.12
N ASP A 119 13.50 12.10 3.34
CA ASP A 119 12.34 12.86 3.81
C ASP A 119 11.16 11.97 4.25
N GLY A 120 11.34 10.65 4.23
CA GLY A 120 10.32 9.65 4.50
C GLY A 120 9.34 9.42 3.35
N CYS A 121 9.44 10.16 2.23
CA CYS A 121 8.55 10.00 1.09
C CYS A 121 8.81 8.68 0.35
N LEU A 122 7.76 8.15 -0.26
CA LEU A 122 7.82 6.90 -1.01
C LEU A 122 8.01 7.15 -2.49
N GLN A 123 8.95 6.44 -3.11
CA GLN A 123 9.14 6.40 -4.56
C GLN A 123 8.87 4.99 -5.07
N PRO A 124 7.97 4.77 -6.03
CA PRO A 124 7.73 3.45 -6.61
C PRO A 124 9.01 2.88 -7.23
N LEU A 125 9.35 1.65 -6.88
CA LEU A 125 10.45 0.92 -7.52
C LEU A 125 9.94 -0.18 -8.46
N GLY A 126 8.81 -0.79 -8.14
CA GLY A 126 8.23 -1.82 -8.98
C GLY A 126 7.16 -2.63 -8.26
N HIS A 127 6.67 -3.65 -8.96
CA HIS A 127 5.72 -4.61 -8.42
C HIS A 127 6.18 -6.02 -8.79
N HIS A 128 6.30 -6.89 -7.80
CA HIS A 128 6.56 -8.31 -8.01
C HIS A 128 5.24 -9.08 -7.92
N ALA A 129 4.71 -9.50 -9.06
CA ALA A 129 3.47 -10.25 -9.11
C ALA A 129 3.65 -11.62 -8.44
N ALA A 130 2.61 -12.04 -7.71
CA ALA A 130 2.52 -13.38 -7.16
C ALA A 130 1.31 -14.08 -7.77
N GLU A 131 1.52 -15.30 -8.27
CA GLU A 131 0.44 -16.15 -8.76
C GLU A 131 -0.38 -16.66 -7.58
N VAL A 132 -1.60 -16.15 -7.44
CA VAL A 132 -2.53 -16.53 -6.36
C VAL A 132 -3.74 -17.31 -6.87
N GLY A 133 -3.92 -17.45 -8.19
CA GLY A 133 -5.11 -18.06 -8.79
C GLY A 133 -6.40 -17.38 -8.28
N THR A 134 -7.34 -18.18 -7.79
CA THR A 134 -8.56 -17.70 -7.13
C THR A 134 -8.38 -17.44 -5.63
N GLY A 135 -7.17 -17.66 -5.11
CA GLY A 135 -6.80 -17.44 -3.72
C GLY A 135 -6.35 -16.01 -3.45
N GLN A 136 -5.63 -15.82 -2.34
CA GLN A 136 -5.16 -14.51 -1.91
C GLN A 136 -3.92 -14.61 -1.01
N ILE A 137 -3.11 -13.56 -1.01
CA ILE A 137 -2.09 -13.34 0.02
C ILE A 137 -2.82 -12.96 1.30
N PHE A 138 -3.01 -13.93 2.19
CA PHE A 138 -3.67 -13.69 3.48
C PHE A 138 -2.78 -12.89 4.43
N TRP A 139 -1.48 -13.23 4.47
CA TRP A 139 -0.47 -12.61 5.31
C TRP A 139 0.88 -12.56 4.58
N ALA A 140 1.63 -11.49 4.81
CA ALA A 140 3.03 -11.36 4.42
C ALA A 140 3.76 -10.53 5.48
N GLY A 141 5.03 -10.85 5.72
CA GLY A 141 5.90 -10.11 6.63
C GLY A 141 7.31 -9.99 6.04
N GLY A 142 8.05 -9.00 6.50
CA GLY A 142 9.48 -8.89 6.21
C GLY A 142 10.28 -9.76 7.18
N CYS A 143 11.25 -10.50 6.66
CA CYS A 143 12.30 -11.08 7.47
C CYS A 143 13.60 -10.38 7.10
N GLU A 144 14.20 -9.66 8.04
CA GLU A 144 15.57 -9.16 7.89
C GLU A 144 16.47 -10.21 8.56
N GLY A 145 17.36 -10.80 7.76
CA GLY A 145 18.34 -11.75 8.30
C GLY A 145 19.20 -11.03 9.32
N LEU A 146 19.39 -11.65 10.49
CA LEU A 146 20.54 -11.29 11.33
C LEU A 146 21.79 -11.43 10.45
N PRO A 147 22.81 -10.55 10.60
CA PRO A 147 24.05 -10.72 9.89
C PRO A 147 24.54 -12.16 10.14
N CYS A 148 24.75 -12.92 9.07
CA CYS A 148 25.55 -14.13 9.18
C CYS A 148 26.93 -13.67 9.64
N ASP A 149 27.32 -14.02 10.88
CA ASP A 149 28.68 -13.79 11.33
C ASP A 149 29.66 -14.44 10.34
N PRO A 150 30.79 -13.78 10.01
CA PRO A 150 31.76 -14.25 9.04
C PRO A 150 32.48 -15.54 9.46
#